data_AF-A0A9X3BP02-F1
#
_entry.id   AF-A0A9X3BP02-F1
#
_cell.length_a   1.000
_cell.length_b   1.000
_cell.length_c   1.000
_cell.angle_alpha   90.00
_cell.angle_beta   90.00
_cell.angle_gamma   90.00
#
_symmetry.space_group_name_H-M   'P 1'
#
loop_
_entity.id
_entity.type
_entity.pdbx_description
1 polymer ?
#
loop_
_entity_poly.entity_id
_entity_poly.type
_entity_poly.pdbx_seq_one_letter_code
_entity_poly.pdbx_strand_id
1 'polypeptide(L)' 'MSTFRQKAIRALYEGSLAEVGDPNPYRGESLALAKLWRRGYMRMLSVRIDCGPAMRRYRGEVEEG' A
#
# COMPACT_ATOMS: atom_id res chain seq x y z
N MET A 1 -16.05 20.42 7.98
CA MET A 1 -15.81 19.93 6.60
C MET A 1 -14.33 19.57 6.47
N SER A 2 -13.95 18.35 6.08
CA SER A 2 -12.53 18.05 5.86
C SER A 2 -12.05 18.66 4.54
N THR A 3 -10.83 19.20 4.52
CA THR A 3 -10.24 19.74 3.28
C THR A 3 -9.89 18.62 2.31
N PHE A 4 -9.72 18.97 1.03
CA PHE A 4 -9.27 18.00 0.03
C PHE A 4 -7.91 17.38 0.39
N ARG A 5 -6.99 18.19 0.94
CA ARG A 5 -5.68 17.72 1.42
C ARG A 5 -5.83 16.64 2.48
N GLN A 6 -6.73 16.82 3.45
CA GLN A 6 -7.00 15.83 4.49
C GLN A 6 -7.54 14.52 3.89
N LYS A 7 -8.48 14.61 2.94
CA LYS A 7 -9.01 13.43 2.23
C LYS A 7 -7.92 12.71 1.43
N ALA A 8 -7.06 13.47 0.75
CA ALA A 8 -5.93 12.94 -0.03
C ALA A 8 -4.92 12.18 0.85
N ILE A 9 -4.55 12.76 2.00
CA ILE A 9 -3.65 12.12 2.99
C ILE A 9 -4.30 10.83 3.51
N ARG A 10 -5.59 10.89 3.85
CA ARG A 10 -6.34 9.74 4.34
C ARG A 10 -6.38 8.61 3.31
N ALA A 11 -6.72 8.90 2.06
CA ALA A 11 -6.76 7.89 1.00
C ALA A 11 -5.41 7.19 0.81
N LEU A 12 -4.31 7.96 0.80
CA LEU A 12 -2.95 7.41 0.71
C LEU A 12 -2.61 6.51 1.91
N TYR A 13 -2.97 6.94 3.12
CA TYR A 13 -2.71 6.20 4.34
C TYR A 13 -3.51 4.90 4.40
N GLU A 14 -4.81 4.95 4.12
CA GLU A 14 -5.68 3.77 4.07
C GLU A 14 -5.20 2.74 3.05
N GLY A 15 -4.73 3.18 1.88
CA GLY A 15 -4.14 2.27 0.91
C GLY A 15 -2.89 1.56 1.45
N SER A 16 -2.07 2.25 2.24
CA SER A 16 -0.87 1.67 2.85
C SER A 16 -1.18 0.68 3.99
N LEU A 17 -2.39 0.75 4.56
CA LEU A 17 -2.87 -0.14 5.62
C LEU A 17 -3.73 -1.30 5.11
N ALA A 18 -4.13 -1.29 3.84
CA ALA A 18 -5.00 -2.30 3.26
C ALA A 18 -4.34 -3.68 3.20
N GLU A 19 -5.17 -4.72 3.03
CA GLU A 19 -4.75 -6.09 2.81
C GLU A 19 -4.79 -6.51 1.34
N VAL A 20 -4.03 -7.55 0.99
CA VAL A 20 -3.97 -8.06 -0.39
C VAL A 20 -5.36 -8.51 -0.82
N GLY A 21 -5.87 -7.91 -1.89
CA GLY A 21 -7.20 -8.20 -2.43
C GLY A 21 -8.28 -7.20 -2.01
N ASP A 22 -7.99 -6.29 -1.07
CA ASP A 22 -8.96 -5.29 -0.65
C ASP A 22 -9.43 -4.41 -1.83
N PRO A 23 -10.74 -4.15 -1.94
CA PRO A 23 -11.26 -3.25 -2.94
C PRO A 23 -10.91 -1.80 -2.59
N ASN A 24 -10.59 -1.00 -3.60
CA ASN A 24 -10.37 0.43 -3.42
C ASN A 24 -11.70 1.14 -3.10
N PRO A 25 -11.89 1.70 -1.89
CA PRO A 25 -13.17 2.25 -1.46
C PRO A 25 -13.54 3.55 -2.20
N TYR A 26 -12.56 4.23 -2.79
CA TYR A 26 -12.77 5.46 -3.56
C TYR A 26 -13.08 5.21 -5.04
N ARG A 27 -13.17 3.94 -5.47
CA ARG A 27 -13.54 3.57 -6.83
C ARG A 27 -14.94 4.09 -7.15
N GLY A 28 -15.04 4.91 -8.20
CA GLY A 28 -16.31 5.49 -8.63
C GLY A 28 -16.73 6.77 -7.91
N GLU A 29 -16.12 7.10 -6.75
CA GLU A 29 -16.38 8.36 -6.04
C GLU A 29 -15.43 9.47 -6.50
N SER A 30 -14.12 9.19 -6.55
CA SER A 30 -13.12 10.18 -6.96
C SER A 30 -11.89 9.53 -7.56
N LEU A 31 -11.59 9.83 -8.83
CA LEU A 31 -10.40 9.32 -9.50
C LEU A 31 -9.10 9.72 -8.77
N ALA A 32 -9.05 10.93 -8.22
CA ALA A 32 -7.87 11.41 -7.51
C ALA A 32 -7.61 10.63 -6.22
N LEU A 33 -8.66 10.43 -5.40
CA LEU A 33 -8.55 9.66 -4.15
C LEU A 33 -8.26 8.19 -4.44
N ALA A 34 -8.91 7.60 -5.46
CA ALA A 34 -8.64 6.23 -5.88
C ALA A 34 -7.18 6.02 -6.30
N LYS A 35 -6.57 6.96 -7.03
CA LYS A 35 -5.15 6.90 -7.40
C LYS A 35 -4.21 7.00 -6.18
N LEU A 36 -4.56 7.85 -5.21
CA LEU A 36 -3.77 7.99 -3.98
C LEU A 36 -3.83 6.74 -3.10
N TRP A 37 -5.03 6.16 -2.92
CA TRP A 37 -5.20 4.88 -2.25
C TRP A 37 -4.39 3.79 -2.94
N ARG A 38 -4.49 3.68 -4.28
CA ARG A 38 -3.72 2.68 -5.04
C ARG A 38 -2.21 2.86 -4.87
N ARG A 39 -1.71 4.09 -4.76
CA ARG A 39 -0.29 4.36 -4.50
C ARG A 39 0.13 3.82 -3.13
N GLY A 40 -0.67 4.03 -2.08
CA GLY A 40 -0.44 3.45 -0.76
C GLY A 40 -0.44 1.92 -0.81
N TYR A 41 -1.43 1.34 -1.47
CA TYR A 41 -1.57 -0.11 -1.66
C TYR A 41 -0.36 -0.74 -2.36
N MET A 42 0.12 -0.13 -3.44
CA MET A 42 1.32 -0.61 -4.14
C MET A 42 2.58 -0.52 -3.26
N ARG A 43 2.72 0.53 -2.44
CA ARG A 43 3.83 0.62 -1.49
C ARG A 43 3.76 -0.51 -0.46
N MET A 44 2.58 -0.80 0.07
CA MET A 44 2.37 -1.93 0.98
C MET A 44 2.74 -3.26 0.33
N LEU A 45 2.30 -3.50 -0.92
CA LEU A 45 2.66 -4.70 -1.67
C LEU A 45 4.17 -4.84 -1.87
N SER A 46 4.86 -3.76 -2.27
CA SER A 46 6.32 -3.77 -2.42
C SER A 46 7.01 -4.17 -1.12
N VAL A 47 6.62 -3.60 0.02
CA VAL A 47 7.20 -3.98 1.33
C VAL A 47 6.96 -5.45 1.65
N ARG A 48 5.74 -5.97 1.44
CA ARG A 48 5.44 -7.40 1.68
C ARG A 48 6.28 -8.33 0.80
N ILE A 49 6.49 -7.96 -0.47
CA ILE A 49 7.30 -8.73 -1.40
C ILE A 49 8.79 -8.65 -1.00
N ASP A 50 9.32 -7.43 -0.87
CA ASP A 50 10.75 -7.17 -0.68
C ASP A 50 11.28 -7.60 0.70
N CYS A 51 10.44 -7.59 1.73
CA CYS A 51 10.82 -7.97 3.09
C CYS A 51 10.40 -9.41 3.46
N GLY A 52 9.78 -10.15 2.53
CA GLY A 52 9.33 -11.53 2.77
C GLY A 52 10.49 -12.52 2.92
N PRO A 53 10.29 -13.66 3.61
CA PRO A 53 11.33 -14.69 3.78
C PRO A 53 11.91 -15.20 2.46
N ALA A 54 11.07 -15.32 1.42
CA ALA A 54 11.50 -15.72 0.08
C ALA A 54 12.49 -14.71 -0.54
N MET A 55 12.24 -13.41 -0.40
CA MET A 55 13.16 -12.39 -0.91
C MET A 55 14.44 -12.29 -0.09
N ARG A 56 14.37 -12.44 1.23
CA ARG A 56 15.59 -12.53 2.07
C ARG A 56 16.47 -13.72 1.65
N ARG A 57 15.86 -14.89 1.45
CA ARG A 57 16.56 -16.09 0.94
C ARG A 57 17.16 -15.85 -0.45
N TYR A 58 16.40 -15.25 -1.36
CA TYR A 58 16.88 -14.90 -2.70
C TYR A 58 18.09 -13.96 -2.66
N ARG A 59 18.11 -13.00 -1.73
CA ARG A 59 19.23 -12.07 -1.52
C ARG A 59 20.43 -12.68 -0.80
N GLY A 60 20.32 -13.92 -0.30
CA GLY A 60 21.38 -14.56 0.49
C GLY A 60 21.49 -14.02 1.91
N GLU A 61 20.46 -13.36 2.45
CA GLU A 61 20.42 -12.82 3.83
C GLU A 61 20.16 -13.92 4.88
N VAL A 62 20.43 -15.18 4.56
CA VAL A 62 20.24 -16.30 5.47
C VAL A 62 21.40 -16.28 6.47
N GLU A 63 21.11 -16.06 7.76
CA GLU A 63 22.08 -16.33 8.82
C GLU A 63 22.50 -17.81 8.73
N GLU A 64 23.77 -18.04 8.42
CA GLU A 64 24.44 -19.30 8.72
C GLU A 64 24.37 -19.49 10.24
N GLY A 65 23.59 -20.47 10.67
CA GLY A 65 23.67 -21.02 12.03
C GLY A 65 24.83 -21.98 12.15
#